data_AF-A0A8H8CQN0-F1
#
_entry.id   AF-A0A8H8CQN0-F1
#
_cell.length_a   1.000
_cell.length_b   1.000
_cell.length_c   1.000
_cell.angle_alpha   90.00
_cell.angle_beta   90.00
_cell.angle_gamma   90.00
#
_symmetry.space_group_name_H-M   'P 1'
#
loop_
_entity.id
_entity.type
_entity.pdbx_description
1 polymer ?
#
loop_
_entity_poly.entity_id
_entity_poly.type
_entity_poly.pdbx_seq_one_letter_code
_entity_poly.pdbx_strand_id
1 'polypeptide(L)'
;MAVFFPRILAERLAIRFPPFDSQPALTRLSHVFAKWYDSESSLESAVLEPFFFFPSMGKVSGEQIAHCSPEEEEEEEEEEETDAFEELKIVDNGRIAYSKDKPTTSTVTEIDMSRCSTNNGMIGQIKVCKNLRSFRFEHADSFEYDSSFLPKDFARPLTHVSHSLESLWLSYDNYHFNGQIYQADDETFGSMDDYLVLKSVYISAEHLIGSDVQLNSDNNHSNLENRQRLSRMLLASIQSLTLANVSKRHYLGVLKQLKNLVEPPNLSQYTPRLSVLKIQGVFSRIYETNQPGITTLDGPGPVIPPEILDPTEELRDLCAGVGIGFELVDTHTLWFRELRKTWNG
;
A
#
# COMPACT_ATOMS: atom_id res chain seq x y z
N MET A 1 3.50 -24.10 6.31
CA MET A 1 2.45 -25.11 6.06
C MET A 1 1.32 -24.37 5.38
N ALA A 2 1.13 -24.56 4.07
CA ALA A 2 -0.04 -24.03 3.38
C ALA A 2 -1.20 -24.96 3.68
N VAL A 3 -2.31 -24.42 4.20
CA VAL A 3 -3.48 -25.20 4.59
C VAL A 3 -4.67 -24.56 3.89
N PHE A 4 -5.42 -25.35 3.14
CA PHE A 4 -6.73 -24.93 2.68
C PHE A 4 -7.64 -24.78 3.91
N PHE A 5 -8.13 -23.57 4.16
CA PHE A 5 -9.00 -23.27 5.28
C PHE A 5 -10.39 -22.91 4.75
N PRO A 6 -11.40 -23.79 4.88
CA PRO A 6 -12.73 -23.52 4.34
C PRO A 6 -13.33 -22.22 4.92
N ARG A 7 -13.80 -21.30 4.07
CA ARG A 7 -14.41 -20.02 4.47
C ARG A 7 -15.50 -20.21 5.54
N ILE A 8 -16.39 -21.17 5.32
CA ILE A 8 -17.50 -21.52 6.23
C ILE A 8 -17.02 -21.93 7.63
N LEU A 9 -15.87 -22.61 7.71
CA LEU A 9 -15.27 -22.96 8.99
C LEU A 9 -14.78 -21.70 9.72
N ALA A 10 -14.17 -20.76 8.99
CA ALA A 10 -13.70 -19.49 9.54
C ALA A 10 -14.87 -18.62 10.03
N GLU A 11 -15.93 -18.51 9.24
CA GLU A 11 -17.17 -17.79 9.59
C GLU A 11 -17.78 -18.33 10.88
N ARG A 12 -17.94 -19.65 10.99
CA ARG A 12 -18.45 -20.30 12.21
C ARG A 12 -17.56 -20.04 13.42
N LEU A 13 -16.24 -20.06 13.24
CA LEU A 13 -15.30 -19.78 14.32
C LEU A 13 -15.38 -18.32 14.79
N ALA A 14 -15.54 -17.39 13.86
CA ALA A 14 -15.64 -15.95 14.14
C ALA A 14 -16.84 -15.65 15.06
N ILE A 15 -18.00 -16.28 14.82
CA ILE A 15 -19.21 -16.09 15.64
C ILE A 15 -19.34 -17.11 16.78
N ARG A 16 -18.37 -18.01 16.96
CA ARG A 16 -18.44 -19.14 17.91
C ARG A 16 -19.68 -20.00 17.72
N PHE A 17 -20.04 -20.27 16.47
CA PHE A 17 -21.14 -21.17 16.14
C PHE A 17 -20.79 -22.61 16.57
N PRO A 18 -21.77 -23.44 17.00
CA PRO A 18 -21.51 -24.83 17.37
C PRO A 18 -20.67 -25.57 16.31
N PRO A 19 -19.68 -26.41 16.70
CA PRO A 19 -19.35 -26.82 18.06
C PRO A 19 -18.36 -25.87 18.80
N PHE A 20 -18.09 -24.68 18.27
CA PHE A 20 -17.09 -23.74 18.81
C PHE A 20 -17.64 -22.80 19.89
N ASP A 21 -18.93 -22.90 20.18
CA ASP A 21 -19.65 -22.17 21.23
C ASP A 21 -19.13 -22.54 22.62
N SER A 22 -18.86 -23.83 22.84
CA SER A 22 -18.40 -24.39 24.13
C SER A 22 -16.87 -24.44 24.26
N GLN A 23 -16.16 -24.64 23.15
CA GLN A 23 -14.70 -24.66 23.08
C GLN A 23 -14.23 -23.79 21.91
N PRO A 24 -13.92 -22.50 22.16
CA PRO A 24 -13.42 -21.62 21.12
C PRO A 24 -12.13 -22.19 20.52
N ALA A 25 -12.11 -22.40 19.21
CA ALA A 25 -10.89 -22.82 18.51
C ALA A 25 -10.08 -21.62 18.05
N LEU A 26 -8.81 -21.85 17.71
CA LEU A 26 -7.90 -20.83 17.17
C LEU A 26 -7.77 -19.57 18.04
N THR A 27 -7.98 -19.69 19.35
CA THR A 27 -7.88 -18.58 20.32
C THR A 27 -6.50 -17.94 20.43
N ARG A 28 -5.47 -18.60 19.92
CA ARG A 28 -4.08 -18.12 19.88
C ARG A 28 -3.66 -17.66 18.48
N LEU A 29 -4.53 -17.79 17.48
CA LEU A 29 -4.24 -17.32 16.13
C LEU A 29 -4.18 -15.80 16.17
N SER A 30 -3.01 -15.27 15.83
CA SER A 30 -2.71 -13.84 15.89
C SER A 30 -2.36 -13.23 14.54
N HIS A 31 -2.04 -14.08 13.57
CA HIS A 31 -1.58 -13.69 12.25
C HIS A 31 -2.21 -14.64 11.24
N VAL A 32 -2.77 -14.09 10.17
CA VAL A 32 -3.21 -14.84 8.99
C VAL A 32 -2.54 -14.27 7.75
N PHE A 33 -2.12 -15.15 6.84
CA PHE A 33 -1.64 -14.79 5.52
C PHE A 33 -2.39 -15.63 4.50
N ALA A 34 -3.03 -14.98 3.53
CA ALA A 34 -3.63 -15.64 2.38
C ALA A 34 -2.92 -15.21 1.10
N LYS A 35 -2.89 -16.11 0.12
CA LYS A 35 -2.29 -15.85 -1.18
C LYS A 35 -3.04 -16.64 -2.25
N TRP A 36 -3.34 -15.97 -3.35
CA TRP A 36 -3.70 -16.64 -4.59
C TRP A 36 -2.43 -17.10 -5.32
N TYR A 37 -2.44 -18.34 -5.83
CA TYR A 37 -1.26 -18.95 -6.46
C TYR A 37 -1.36 -19.01 -7.98
N ASP A 38 -2.54 -18.76 -8.55
CA ASP A 38 -2.72 -18.77 -9.99
C ASP A 38 -2.23 -17.43 -10.60
N SER A 39 -1.81 -17.50 -11.85
CA SER A 39 -1.47 -16.33 -12.67
C SER A 39 -2.71 -15.57 -13.16
N GLU A 40 -3.88 -16.20 -13.07
CA GLU A 40 -5.15 -15.64 -13.50
C GLU A 40 -6.05 -15.41 -12.27
N SER A 41 -6.75 -14.28 -12.22
CA SER A 41 -7.65 -13.89 -11.12
C SER A 41 -6.94 -13.60 -9.77
N SER A 42 -7.76 -13.44 -8.73
CA SER A 42 -7.43 -12.99 -7.39
C SER A 42 -8.23 -13.79 -6.35
N LEU A 43 -7.75 -13.81 -5.10
CA LEU A 43 -8.56 -14.34 -4.00
C LEU A 43 -9.48 -13.23 -3.48
N GLU A 44 -10.77 -13.49 -3.35
CA GLU A 44 -11.69 -12.52 -2.78
C GLU A 44 -11.34 -12.15 -1.34
N SER A 45 -11.41 -10.85 -1.03
CA SER A 45 -11.19 -10.32 0.31
C SER A 45 -12.20 -10.83 1.36
N ALA A 46 -13.38 -11.30 0.93
CA ALA A 46 -14.40 -11.88 1.80
C ALA A 46 -13.90 -13.15 2.51
N VAL A 47 -12.97 -13.90 1.89
CA VAL A 47 -12.33 -15.08 2.50
C VAL A 47 -11.52 -14.71 3.75
N LEU A 48 -10.97 -13.49 3.81
CA LEU A 48 -10.21 -13.00 4.96
C LEU A 48 -11.08 -12.36 6.04
N GLU A 49 -12.33 -11.97 5.73
CA GLU A 49 -13.20 -11.22 6.66
C GLU A 49 -13.36 -11.90 8.04
N PRO A 50 -13.63 -13.22 8.14
CA PRO A 50 -13.89 -13.84 9.44
C PRO A 50 -12.69 -13.76 10.41
N PHE A 51 -11.47 -13.74 9.87
CA PHE A 51 -10.25 -13.69 10.67
C PHE A 51 -10.11 -12.37 11.44
N PHE A 52 -10.70 -11.26 10.96
CA PHE A 52 -10.72 -10.00 11.70
C PHE A 52 -11.40 -10.13 13.06
N PHE A 53 -12.30 -11.11 13.22
CA PHE A 53 -13.11 -11.26 14.42
C PHE A 53 -12.56 -12.29 15.41
N PHE A 54 -11.41 -12.88 15.13
CA PHE A 54 -10.79 -13.83 16.03
C PHE A 54 -10.18 -13.11 17.24
N PRO A 55 -10.29 -13.68 18.46
CA PRO A 55 -10.08 -12.96 19.71
C PRO A 55 -8.64 -12.47 19.93
N SER A 56 -7.66 -13.15 19.33
CA SER A 56 -6.24 -12.80 19.45
C SER A 56 -5.65 -12.28 18.14
N MET A 57 -6.49 -12.00 17.13
CA MET A 57 -6.01 -11.55 15.83
C MET A 57 -5.38 -10.17 15.94
N GLY A 58 -4.13 -10.07 15.51
CA GLY A 58 -3.33 -8.85 15.49
C GLY A 58 -2.98 -8.40 14.07
N LYS A 59 -2.74 -9.35 13.15
CA LYS A 59 -2.33 -9.06 11.76
C LYS A 59 -3.12 -9.88 10.76
N VAL A 60 -3.63 -9.21 9.73
CA VAL A 60 -4.19 -9.82 8.53
C VAL A 60 -3.33 -9.45 7.34
N SER A 61 -2.93 -10.44 6.55
CA SER A 61 -2.07 -10.23 5.40
C SER A 61 -2.54 -11.01 4.18
N GLY A 62 -2.25 -10.45 3.01
CA GLY A 62 -2.73 -10.97 1.74
C GLY A 62 -1.76 -10.70 0.60
N GLU A 63 -1.64 -11.64 -0.32
CA GLU A 63 -1.06 -11.40 -1.64
C GLU A 63 -2.05 -11.77 -2.74
N GLN A 64 -2.23 -10.90 -3.74
CA GLN A 64 -3.17 -11.14 -4.85
C GLN A 64 -4.60 -11.34 -4.34
N ILE A 65 -5.01 -10.44 -3.44
CA ILE A 65 -6.37 -10.36 -2.89
C ILE A 65 -7.12 -9.25 -3.61
N ALA A 66 -8.38 -9.48 -3.93
CA ALA A 66 -9.23 -8.48 -4.54
C ALA A 66 -10.40 -8.06 -3.69
N HIS A 67 -10.90 -6.87 -3.97
CA HIS A 67 -12.17 -6.46 -3.42
C HIS A 67 -13.30 -7.24 -4.11
N CYS A 68 -14.17 -7.82 -3.30
CA CYS A 68 -15.42 -8.42 -3.76
C CYS A 68 -16.52 -7.47 -3.31
N SER A 69 -17.30 -6.92 -4.25
CA SER A 69 -18.46 -6.13 -3.88
C SER A 69 -19.62 -7.06 -3.48
N PRO A 70 -20.46 -6.66 -2.52
CA PRO A 70 -21.65 -7.45 -2.16
C PRO A 70 -22.63 -7.63 -3.33
N GLU A 71 -22.62 -6.70 -4.31
CA GLU A 71 -23.47 -6.77 -5.49
C GLU A 71 -22.98 -7.86 -6.46
N GLU A 72 -21.66 -8.04 -6.58
CA GLU A 72 -21.06 -9.15 -7.34
C GLU A 72 -21.26 -10.51 -6.65
N GLU A 73 -21.23 -10.58 -5.30
CA GLU A 73 -21.56 -11.83 -4.57
C GLU A 73 -23.01 -12.28 -4.84
N GLU A 74 -23.97 -11.35 -4.95
CA GLU A 74 -25.38 -11.70 -5.24
C GLU A 74 -25.60 -12.17 -6.68
N GLU A 75 -24.86 -11.62 -7.65
CA GLU A 75 -24.97 -11.99 -9.08
C GLU A 75 -24.29 -13.33 -9.41
N GLU A 76 -23.12 -13.62 -8.84
CA GLU A 76 -22.43 -14.91 -9.04
C GLU A 76 -23.16 -16.08 -8.38
N GLU A 77 -23.84 -15.83 -7.24
CA GLU A 77 -24.67 -16.82 -6.56
C GLU A 77 -25.93 -17.21 -7.35
N GLU A 78 -26.49 -16.31 -8.16
CA GLU A 78 -27.62 -16.63 -9.06
C GLU A 78 -27.20 -17.51 -10.25
N GLU A 79 -25.93 -17.44 -10.69
CA GLU A 79 -25.43 -18.23 -11.84
C GLU A 79 -24.93 -19.64 -11.47
N GLU A 80 -24.41 -19.85 -10.25
CA GLU A 80 -23.93 -21.17 -9.80
C GLU A 80 -25.04 -22.09 -9.23
N GLU A 81 -26.28 -21.62 -9.09
CA GLU A 81 -27.43 -22.37 -8.55
C GLU A 81 -28.05 -23.42 -9.51
N THR A 82 -27.24 -24.07 -10.37
CA THR A 82 -27.71 -25.22 -11.16
C THR A 82 -26.99 -26.52 -10.78
N ASP A 83 -27.72 -27.35 -10.03
CA ASP A 83 -27.53 -28.79 -9.86
C ASP A 83 -26.25 -29.29 -9.16
N ALA A 84 -26.12 -29.09 -7.84
CA ALA A 84 -25.72 -30.18 -6.92
C ALA A 84 -25.86 -29.85 -5.41
N PHE A 85 -26.41 -30.82 -4.66
CA PHE A 85 -26.35 -31.04 -3.20
C PHE A 85 -27.42 -30.43 -2.26
N GLU A 86 -28.42 -31.26 -1.93
CA GLU A 86 -29.25 -31.13 -0.72
C GLU A 86 -28.47 -31.24 0.61
N GLU A 87 -27.18 -31.63 0.61
CA GLU A 87 -26.32 -31.59 1.81
C GLU A 87 -25.90 -30.17 2.24
N LEU A 88 -26.11 -29.14 1.37
CA LEU A 88 -25.81 -27.74 1.66
C LEU A 88 -26.81 -27.03 2.60
N LYS A 89 -27.97 -27.62 2.91
CA LYS A 89 -28.98 -26.97 3.79
C LYS A 89 -28.51 -26.79 5.25
N ILE A 90 -27.54 -27.59 5.72
CA ILE A 90 -26.88 -27.39 7.04
C ILE A 90 -25.72 -26.40 6.92
N VAL A 91 -25.14 -26.29 5.72
CA VAL A 91 -24.00 -25.44 5.37
C VAL A 91 -24.44 -23.97 5.30
N ASP A 92 -25.66 -23.72 4.82
CA ASP A 92 -26.27 -22.39 4.76
C ASP A 92 -26.54 -21.77 6.15
N ASN A 93 -26.93 -22.57 7.15
CA ASN A 93 -27.16 -22.06 8.51
C ASN A 93 -25.93 -21.37 9.13
N GLY A 94 -24.71 -21.82 8.79
CA GLY A 94 -23.48 -21.21 9.28
C GLY A 94 -23.23 -19.83 8.66
N ARG A 95 -23.46 -19.71 7.35
CA ARG A 95 -23.27 -18.48 6.58
C ARG A 95 -24.37 -17.46 6.92
N ILE A 96 -25.63 -17.89 6.99
CA ILE A 96 -26.76 -17.06 7.47
C ILE A 96 -26.51 -16.55 8.90
N ALA A 97 -26.08 -17.44 9.81
CA ALA A 97 -25.75 -17.05 11.17
C ALA A 97 -24.58 -16.06 11.21
N TYR A 98 -23.55 -16.26 10.37
CA TYR A 98 -22.44 -15.32 10.26
C TYR A 98 -22.89 -13.95 9.78
N SER A 99 -23.67 -13.87 8.69
CA SER A 99 -24.18 -12.59 8.19
C SER A 99 -25.02 -11.83 9.23
N LYS A 100 -25.71 -12.55 10.13
CA LYS A 100 -26.55 -11.98 11.19
C LYS A 100 -25.76 -11.58 12.45
N ASP A 101 -24.84 -12.44 12.88
CA ASP A 101 -24.20 -12.38 14.18
C ASP A 101 -22.71 -11.98 14.10
N LYS A 102 -22.18 -11.68 12.90
CA LYS A 102 -20.79 -11.25 12.74
C LYS A 102 -20.50 -10.02 13.61
N PRO A 103 -19.38 -10.01 14.34
CA PRO A 103 -19.02 -8.85 15.14
C PRO A 103 -18.83 -7.62 14.26
N THR A 104 -19.13 -6.45 14.82
CA THR A 104 -18.95 -5.17 14.11
C THR A 104 -17.57 -4.56 14.34
N THR A 105 -16.72 -5.21 15.15
CA THR A 105 -15.42 -4.66 15.54
C THR A 105 -14.35 -5.72 15.70
N SER A 106 -13.11 -5.34 15.43
CA SER A 106 -11.92 -6.17 15.37
C SER A 106 -10.80 -5.62 16.27
N THR A 107 -9.97 -6.53 16.79
CA THR A 107 -8.73 -6.23 17.53
C THR A 107 -7.50 -6.11 16.64
N VAL A 108 -7.64 -6.34 15.33
CA VAL A 108 -6.54 -6.26 14.36
C VAL A 108 -5.89 -4.88 14.42
N THR A 109 -4.57 -4.88 14.51
CA THR A 109 -3.73 -3.68 14.54
C THR A 109 -2.89 -3.51 13.28
N GLU A 110 -2.78 -4.55 12.45
CA GLU A 110 -1.96 -4.53 11.24
C GLU A 110 -2.70 -5.15 10.05
N ILE A 111 -2.76 -4.42 8.94
CA ILE A 111 -3.21 -4.91 7.63
C ILE A 111 -2.05 -4.75 6.65
N ASP A 112 -1.75 -5.82 5.91
CA ASP A 112 -0.62 -5.85 4.97
C ASP A 112 -1.01 -6.60 3.70
N MET A 113 -1.30 -5.84 2.64
CA MET A 113 -1.77 -6.34 1.36
C MET A 113 -0.74 -6.04 0.27
N SER A 114 -0.24 -7.08 -0.39
CA SER A 114 0.72 -6.98 -1.51
C SER A 114 0.11 -7.46 -2.82
N ARG A 115 0.34 -6.73 -3.91
CA ARG A 115 -0.18 -7.08 -5.24
C ARG A 115 -1.70 -7.30 -5.23
N CYS A 116 -2.42 -6.48 -4.50
CA CYS A 116 -3.86 -6.59 -4.32
C CYS A 116 -4.60 -5.54 -5.16
N SER A 117 -5.89 -5.75 -5.40
CA SER A 117 -6.75 -4.79 -6.07
C SER A 117 -7.89 -4.36 -5.14
N THR A 118 -8.38 -3.13 -5.33
CA THR A 118 -9.55 -2.62 -4.62
C THR A 118 -10.09 -1.41 -5.38
N ASN A 119 -11.42 -1.24 -5.37
CA ASN A 119 -12.12 -0.09 -5.94
C ASN A 119 -12.70 0.85 -4.86
N ASN A 120 -12.43 0.58 -3.58
CA ASN A 120 -13.02 1.33 -2.46
C ASN A 120 -12.09 1.52 -1.25
N GLY A 121 -10.78 1.31 -1.44
CA GLY A 121 -9.77 1.54 -0.41
C GLY A 121 -9.91 0.64 0.82
N MET A 122 -10.47 -0.57 0.66
CA MET A 122 -10.69 -1.55 1.75
C MET A 122 -11.56 -1.03 2.89
N ILE A 123 -12.59 -0.23 2.57
CA ILE A 123 -13.43 0.43 3.57
C ILE A 123 -14.08 -0.55 4.55
N GLY A 124 -14.49 -1.73 4.10
CA GLY A 124 -15.11 -2.76 4.94
C GLY A 124 -14.14 -3.28 6.02
N GLN A 125 -12.92 -3.61 5.61
CA GLN A 125 -11.89 -4.15 6.50
C GLN A 125 -11.34 -3.09 7.46
N ILE A 126 -11.17 -1.84 7.01
CA ILE A 126 -10.65 -0.77 7.87
C ILE A 126 -11.69 -0.36 8.92
N LYS A 127 -12.97 -0.25 8.57
CA LYS A 127 -14.04 0.21 9.47
C LYS A 127 -14.27 -0.70 10.68
N VAL A 128 -13.95 -1.98 10.58
CA VAL A 128 -14.10 -2.89 11.73
C VAL A 128 -12.94 -2.76 12.71
N CYS A 129 -11.78 -2.23 12.31
CA CYS A 129 -10.60 -2.17 13.15
C CYS A 129 -10.68 -1.02 14.18
N LYS A 130 -10.63 -1.33 15.48
CA LYS A 130 -10.70 -0.29 16.53
C LYS A 130 -9.44 0.56 16.66
N ASN A 131 -8.28 -0.07 16.49
CA ASN A 131 -6.97 0.53 16.78
C ASN A 131 -5.93 0.09 15.74
N LEU A 132 -6.25 0.26 14.46
CA LEU A 132 -5.30 -0.06 13.39
C LEU A 132 -4.06 0.83 13.52
N ARG A 133 -2.89 0.20 13.67
CA ARG A 133 -1.58 0.86 13.85
C ARG A 133 -0.76 0.89 12.58
N SER A 134 -0.84 -0.14 11.75
CA SER A 134 -0.10 -0.23 10.50
C SER A 134 -1.03 -0.64 9.37
N PHE A 135 -1.01 0.15 8.28
CA PHE A 135 -1.71 -0.17 7.05
C PHE A 135 -0.71 -0.15 5.89
N ARG A 136 -0.55 -1.30 5.24
CA ARG A 136 0.21 -1.44 4.00
C ARG A 136 -0.70 -1.97 2.90
N PHE A 137 -0.73 -1.25 1.79
CA PHE A 137 -1.40 -1.65 0.57
C PHE A 137 -0.51 -1.37 -0.63
N GLU A 138 -0.25 -2.41 -1.42
CA GLU A 138 0.44 -2.34 -2.69
C GLU A 138 -0.50 -2.85 -3.78
N HIS A 139 -0.92 -1.94 -4.64
CA HIS A 139 -1.88 -2.19 -5.70
C HIS A 139 -1.25 -2.96 -6.88
N ALA A 140 -1.97 -3.90 -7.49
CA ALA A 140 -1.64 -4.49 -8.78
C ALA A 140 -2.91 -4.65 -9.63
N ASP A 141 -2.81 -4.33 -10.93
CA ASP A 141 -3.92 -4.36 -11.89
C ASP A 141 -3.79 -5.50 -12.92
N SER A 142 -2.73 -6.32 -12.84
CA SER A 142 -2.48 -7.43 -13.77
C SER A 142 -3.51 -8.55 -13.70
N PHE A 143 -4.34 -8.57 -12.65
CA PHE A 143 -5.23 -9.69 -12.36
C PHE A 143 -6.71 -9.33 -12.47
N GLU A 144 -7.05 -8.04 -12.59
CA GLU A 144 -8.43 -7.56 -12.68
C GLU A 144 -8.56 -6.43 -13.69
N TYR A 145 -9.54 -6.57 -14.58
CA TYR A 145 -9.94 -5.51 -15.49
C TYR A 145 -10.65 -4.40 -14.70
N ASP A 146 -10.38 -3.14 -15.02
CA ASP A 146 -11.06 -1.95 -14.47
C ASP A 146 -10.84 -1.62 -12.98
N SER A 147 -9.79 -2.16 -12.34
CA SER A 147 -9.39 -1.68 -11.00
C SER A 147 -8.58 -0.38 -11.13
N SER A 148 -8.92 0.64 -10.32
CA SER A 148 -8.18 1.90 -10.26
C SER A 148 -7.67 2.16 -8.85
N PHE A 149 -6.39 2.51 -8.73
CA PHE A 149 -5.81 2.93 -7.46
C PHE A 149 -5.97 4.43 -7.25
N LEU A 150 -7.03 4.82 -6.55
CA LEU A 150 -7.23 6.21 -6.15
C LEU A 150 -6.79 6.40 -4.69
N PRO A 151 -5.75 7.22 -4.42
CA PRO A 151 -5.29 7.45 -3.04
C PRO A 151 -6.39 8.00 -2.12
N LYS A 152 -7.35 8.77 -2.67
CA LYS A 152 -8.49 9.32 -1.90
C LYS A 152 -9.43 8.25 -1.38
N ASP A 153 -9.56 7.12 -2.08
CA ASP A 153 -10.42 6.02 -1.64
C ASP A 153 -9.91 5.39 -0.36
N PHE A 154 -8.60 5.49 -0.08
CA PHE A 154 -8.00 5.08 1.20
C PHE A 154 -8.11 6.17 2.27
N ALA A 155 -8.03 7.45 1.88
CA ALA A 155 -8.02 8.55 2.84
C ALA A 155 -9.28 8.57 3.73
N ARG A 156 -10.46 8.37 3.14
CA ARG A 156 -11.75 8.42 3.86
C ARG A 156 -11.92 7.27 4.86
N PRO A 157 -11.69 5.99 4.52
CA PRO A 157 -11.70 4.90 5.47
C PRO A 157 -10.67 5.06 6.59
N LEU A 158 -9.44 5.48 6.25
CA LEU A 158 -8.35 5.61 7.22
C LEU A 158 -8.59 6.69 8.27
N THR A 159 -9.44 7.70 8.00
CA THR A 159 -9.89 8.66 9.01
C THR A 159 -10.55 7.97 10.21
N HIS A 160 -11.18 6.81 10.03
CA HIS A 160 -11.78 6.04 11.14
C HIS A 160 -10.76 5.60 12.20
N VAL A 161 -9.51 5.39 11.78
CA VAL A 161 -8.42 4.84 12.60
C VAL A 161 -7.28 5.85 12.77
N SER A 162 -7.52 7.12 12.45
CA SER A 162 -6.49 8.16 12.47
C SER A 162 -5.85 8.37 13.85
N HIS A 163 -6.59 8.09 14.93
CA HIS A 163 -6.11 8.17 16.31
C HIS A 163 -5.09 7.09 16.69
N SER A 164 -5.02 5.99 15.93
CA SER A 164 -4.13 4.85 16.21
C SER A 164 -3.11 4.57 15.12
N LEU A 165 -3.29 5.11 13.91
CA LEU A 165 -2.46 4.79 12.75
C LEU A 165 -1.05 5.40 12.87
N GLU A 166 -0.06 4.55 13.10
CA GLU A 166 1.35 4.91 13.26
C GLU A 166 2.15 4.77 11.95
N SER A 167 1.74 3.90 11.04
CA SER A 167 2.43 3.61 9.77
C SER A 167 1.45 3.47 8.60
N LEU A 168 1.70 4.23 7.54
CA LEU A 168 0.96 4.19 6.28
C LEU A 168 1.91 3.86 5.12
N TRP A 169 1.57 2.83 4.36
CA TRP A 169 2.26 2.45 3.14
C TRP A 169 1.24 2.26 2.02
N LEU A 170 1.28 3.14 1.02
CA LEU A 170 0.42 3.10 -0.16
C LEU A 170 1.30 3.10 -1.41
N SER A 171 1.30 1.99 -2.14
CA SER A 171 2.12 1.83 -3.33
C SER A 171 1.37 1.09 -4.43
N TYR A 172 2.01 0.99 -5.59
CA TYR A 172 1.56 0.17 -6.70
C TYR A 172 2.75 -0.62 -7.24
N ASP A 173 2.49 -1.85 -7.69
CA ASP A 173 3.47 -2.75 -8.28
C ASP A 173 3.69 -2.37 -9.75
N ASN A 174 4.79 -1.67 -10.02
CA ASN A 174 5.17 -1.26 -11.37
C ASN A 174 5.41 -2.43 -12.35
N TYR A 175 5.71 -3.64 -11.86
CA TYR A 175 6.01 -4.79 -12.73
C TYR A 175 4.76 -5.46 -13.26
N HIS A 176 3.74 -5.51 -12.43
CA HIS A 176 2.45 -6.10 -12.73
C HIS A 176 1.43 -5.01 -13.12
N PHE A 177 1.94 -3.91 -13.67
CA PHE A 177 1.14 -2.80 -14.16
C PHE A 177 0.81 -3.02 -15.63
N ASN A 178 -0.48 -3.13 -15.99
CA ASN A 178 -0.92 -3.43 -17.35
C ASN A 178 -0.82 -2.22 -18.31
N GLY A 179 -0.36 -1.06 -17.82
CA GLY A 179 -0.08 0.11 -18.65
C GLY A 179 -1.31 0.94 -19.02
N GLN A 180 -2.48 0.68 -18.42
CA GLN A 180 -3.61 1.60 -18.56
C GLN A 180 -3.26 2.97 -17.97
N ILE A 181 -3.52 4.04 -18.72
CA ILE A 181 -3.29 5.41 -18.29
C ILE A 181 -4.20 5.64 -17.08
N TYR A 182 -3.60 5.88 -15.91
CA TYR A 182 -4.34 6.22 -14.71
C TYR A 182 -5.25 7.42 -15.00
N GLN A 183 -6.56 7.27 -14.81
CA GLN A 183 -7.48 8.41 -14.79
C GLN A 183 -7.25 9.31 -13.55
N ALA A 184 -6.29 8.95 -12.70
CA ALA A 184 -6.00 9.54 -11.40
C ALA A 184 -4.71 10.37 -11.35
N ASP A 185 -4.10 10.71 -12.50
CA ASP A 185 -2.78 11.38 -12.58
C ASP A 185 -2.68 12.68 -11.75
N ASP A 186 -3.81 13.25 -11.32
CA ASP A 186 -3.88 14.46 -10.47
C ASP A 186 -4.51 14.23 -9.07
N GLU A 187 -4.88 13.00 -8.73
CA GLU A 187 -5.47 12.69 -7.42
C GLU A 187 -4.39 12.58 -6.34
N THR A 188 -4.58 13.33 -5.24
CA THR A 188 -3.71 13.26 -4.06
C THR A 188 -4.45 12.66 -2.88
N PHE A 189 -3.71 12.02 -1.96
CA PHE A 189 -4.23 11.45 -0.72
C PHE A 189 -4.95 12.50 0.15
N GLY A 190 -4.54 13.77 0.05
CA GLY A 190 -5.08 14.86 0.86
C GLY A 190 -4.25 15.14 2.11
N SER A 191 -4.71 16.08 2.94
CA SER A 191 -4.02 16.48 4.16
C SER A 191 -3.97 15.33 5.17
N MET A 192 -2.84 15.19 5.87
CA MET A 192 -2.69 14.22 6.95
C MET A 192 -2.99 14.81 8.33
N ASP A 193 -3.57 16.01 8.44
CA ASP A 193 -3.75 16.73 9.71
C ASP A 193 -4.45 15.94 10.82
N ASP A 194 -5.36 15.03 10.46
CA ASP A 194 -6.12 14.22 11.41
C ASP A 194 -5.32 13.04 12.01
N TYR A 195 -4.14 12.72 11.46
CA TYR A 195 -3.34 11.55 11.80
C TYR A 195 -2.25 11.85 12.85
N LEU A 196 -2.65 12.31 14.03
CA LEU A 196 -1.76 12.86 15.06
C LEU A 196 -0.67 11.91 15.59
N VAL A 197 -0.82 10.60 15.39
CA VAL A 197 0.14 9.58 15.83
C VAL A 197 0.92 8.94 14.68
N LEU A 198 0.74 9.41 13.44
CA LEU A 198 1.39 8.88 12.24
C LEU A 198 2.88 9.23 12.25
N LYS A 199 3.72 8.20 12.20
CA LYS A 199 5.19 8.30 12.29
C LYS A 199 5.87 7.99 10.97
N SER A 200 5.33 7.06 10.20
CA SER A 200 5.94 6.58 8.96
C SER A 200 4.97 6.68 7.79
N VAL A 201 5.41 7.30 6.70
CA VAL A 201 4.66 7.41 5.45
C VAL A 201 5.52 6.91 4.30
N TYR A 202 5.00 5.93 3.57
CA TYR A 202 5.50 5.50 2.28
C TYR A 202 4.38 5.70 1.25
N ILE A 203 4.62 6.55 0.26
CA ILE A 203 3.62 6.87 -0.77
C ILE A 203 4.31 7.33 -2.04
N SER A 204 3.69 7.13 -3.21
CA SER A 204 4.17 7.75 -4.45
C SER A 204 4.24 9.27 -4.27
N ALA A 205 5.29 9.89 -4.81
CA ALA A 205 5.39 11.35 -4.80
C ALA A 205 4.16 12.00 -5.45
N GLU A 206 3.67 11.45 -6.56
CA GLU A 206 2.50 11.97 -7.30
C GLU A 206 1.24 11.95 -6.44
N HIS A 207 1.00 10.84 -5.75
CA HIS A 207 -0.15 10.69 -4.86
C HIS A 207 -0.07 11.51 -3.56
N LEU A 208 1.10 12.06 -3.23
CA LEU A 208 1.23 12.99 -2.13
C LEU A 208 1.14 14.43 -2.61
N ILE A 209 2.06 14.89 -3.46
CA ILE A 209 2.20 16.32 -3.81
C ILE A 209 1.46 16.74 -5.08
N GLY A 210 0.98 15.79 -5.90
CA GLY A 210 0.38 16.05 -7.22
C GLY A 210 1.43 16.15 -8.34
N SER A 211 1.03 15.77 -9.56
CA SER A 211 1.87 15.79 -10.77
C SER A 211 2.20 17.24 -11.22
N ASP A 212 1.25 18.16 -11.02
CA ASP A 212 1.32 19.57 -11.41
C ASP A 212 2.47 20.32 -10.72
N VAL A 213 2.75 19.98 -9.47
CA VAL A 213 3.86 20.55 -8.68
C VAL A 213 5.21 19.94 -9.07
N GLN A 214 5.23 18.71 -9.61
CA GLN A 214 6.45 18.01 -9.98
C GLN A 214 7.04 18.46 -11.32
N LEU A 215 6.18 18.80 -12.28
CA LEU A 215 6.57 19.22 -13.63
C LEU A 215 7.02 20.69 -13.70
N ASN A 216 6.54 21.54 -12.77
CA ASN A 216 6.79 22.99 -12.77
C ASN A 216 8.13 23.37 -12.11
N SER A 217 9.24 22.86 -12.65
CA SER A 217 10.59 23.24 -12.21
C SER A 217 10.91 24.72 -12.51
N ASP A 218 10.53 25.24 -13.68
CA ASP A 218 11.14 26.46 -14.23
C ASP A 218 10.17 27.64 -14.47
N ASN A 219 8.88 27.45 -14.18
CA ASN A 219 7.91 28.54 -14.25
C ASN A 219 7.96 29.37 -12.95
N ASN A 220 8.59 30.55 -13.03
CA ASN A 220 8.76 31.55 -11.96
C ASN A 220 7.46 32.08 -11.30
N HIS A 221 6.30 31.49 -11.59
CA HIS A 221 5.00 31.84 -11.04
C HIS A 221 4.39 30.76 -10.15
N SER A 222 5.16 29.74 -9.73
CA SER A 222 4.67 28.81 -8.71
C SER A 222 4.32 29.58 -7.42
N ASN A 223 3.01 29.64 -7.15
CA ASN A 223 2.45 30.24 -5.94
C ASN A 223 3.14 29.61 -4.71
N LEU A 224 3.30 30.39 -3.63
CA LEU A 224 3.86 29.93 -2.37
C LEU A 224 3.21 28.61 -1.90
N GLU A 225 1.92 28.45 -2.17
CA GLU A 225 1.14 27.25 -1.88
C GLU A 225 1.70 25.99 -2.56
N ASN A 226 2.15 26.08 -3.82
CA ASN A 226 2.75 24.94 -4.51
C ASN A 226 4.15 24.63 -4.00
N ARG A 227 4.91 25.65 -3.56
CA ARG A 227 6.25 25.47 -2.99
C ARG A 227 6.25 24.84 -1.60
N GLN A 228 5.20 25.08 -0.83
CA GLN A 228 5.05 24.56 0.54
C GLN A 228 4.06 23.40 0.63
N ARG A 229 3.60 22.83 -0.50
CA ARG A 229 2.56 21.82 -0.51
C ARG A 229 2.95 20.60 0.33
N LEU A 230 4.17 20.08 0.14
CA LEU A 230 4.64 18.96 0.96
C LEU A 230 4.67 19.31 2.46
N SER A 231 5.24 20.46 2.82
CA SER A 231 5.32 20.92 4.20
C SER A 231 3.94 21.08 4.86
N ARG A 232 2.92 21.47 4.10
CA ARG A 232 1.54 21.64 4.59
C ARG A 232 0.74 20.33 4.64
N MET A 233 1.18 19.29 3.95
CA MET A 233 0.50 17.98 3.96
C MET A 233 1.00 17.06 5.07
N LEU A 234 2.19 17.33 5.59
CA LEU A 234 2.86 16.53 6.61
C LEU A 234 2.62 17.08 8.02
N LEU A 235 2.60 16.16 8.99
CA LEU A 235 2.37 16.44 10.40
C LEU A 235 3.66 16.43 11.24
N ALA A 236 3.58 17.07 12.40
CA ALA A 236 4.69 17.13 13.36
C ALA A 236 5.06 15.77 14.00
N SER A 237 4.18 14.77 13.90
CA SER A 237 4.42 13.41 14.40
C SER A 237 5.33 12.58 13.49
N ILE A 238 5.47 12.97 12.21
CA ILE A 238 6.18 12.19 11.19
C ILE A 238 7.67 12.13 11.51
N GLN A 239 8.20 10.91 11.48
CA GLN A 239 9.59 10.57 11.76
C GLN A 239 10.31 10.03 10.52
N SER A 240 9.56 9.38 9.62
CA SER A 240 10.06 8.75 8.41
C SER A 240 9.14 9.06 7.23
N LEU A 241 9.71 9.61 6.16
CA LEU A 241 9.03 9.85 4.89
C LEU A 241 9.79 9.14 3.76
N THR A 242 9.08 8.30 3.01
CA THR A 242 9.56 7.73 1.75
C THR A 242 8.67 8.15 0.61
N LEU A 243 9.23 8.88 -0.34
CA LEU A 243 8.59 9.22 -1.60
C LEU A 243 8.98 8.18 -2.64
N ALA A 244 8.01 7.35 -3.01
CA ALA A 244 8.19 6.23 -3.93
C ALA A 244 7.88 6.60 -5.38
N ASN A 245 8.23 5.69 -6.29
CA ASN A 245 7.92 5.74 -7.72
C ASN A 245 8.31 7.06 -8.40
N VAL A 246 9.38 7.70 -7.94
CA VAL A 246 9.85 8.96 -8.51
C VAL A 246 10.49 8.71 -9.87
N SER A 247 9.91 9.29 -10.92
CA SER A 247 10.46 9.26 -12.26
C SER A 247 11.58 10.30 -12.43
N LYS A 248 12.47 10.09 -13.41
CA LYS A 248 13.50 11.08 -13.77
C LYS A 248 12.91 12.45 -14.12
N ARG A 249 11.73 12.47 -14.76
CA ARG A 249 11.04 13.69 -15.18
C ARG A 249 10.58 14.52 -13.98
N HIS A 250 10.16 13.86 -12.91
CA HIS A 250 9.61 14.48 -11.71
C HIS A 250 10.64 14.72 -10.61
N TYR A 251 11.81 14.09 -10.72
CA TYR A 251 12.87 14.10 -9.72
C TYR A 251 13.25 15.50 -9.22
N LEU A 252 13.47 16.46 -10.13
CA LEU A 252 13.88 17.82 -9.75
C LEU A 252 12.77 18.58 -9.00
N GLY A 253 11.51 18.37 -9.37
CA GLY A 253 10.36 18.94 -8.65
C GLY A 253 10.24 18.37 -7.24
N VAL A 254 10.39 17.04 -7.10
CA VAL A 254 10.43 16.37 -5.79
C VAL A 254 11.58 16.89 -4.93
N LEU A 255 12.78 17.02 -5.48
CA LEU A 255 13.94 17.58 -4.77
C LEU A 255 13.67 19.00 -4.26
N LYS A 256 13.02 19.86 -5.05
CA LYS A 256 12.68 21.23 -4.62
C LYS A 256 11.75 21.24 -3.42
N GLN A 257 10.72 20.37 -3.41
CA GLN A 257 9.82 20.22 -2.26
C GLN A 257 10.55 19.73 -1.01
N LEU A 258 11.45 18.75 -1.18
CA LEU A 258 12.23 18.20 -0.07
C LEU A 258 13.24 19.20 0.50
N LYS A 259 13.92 19.97 -0.35
CA LYS A 259 14.80 21.06 0.09
C LYS A 259 14.01 22.07 0.92
N ASN A 260 12.83 22.48 0.45
CA ASN A 260 11.96 23.38 1.22
C ASN A 260 11.52 22.77 2.56
N LEU A 261 11.16 21.48 2.58
CA LEU A 261 10.74 20.79 3.81
C LEU A 261 11.84 20.77 4.88
N VAL A 262 13.10 20.51 4.50
CA VAL A 262 14.23 20.37 5.43
C VAL A 262 14.89 21.70 5.82
N GLU A 263 14.49 22.82 5.19
CA GLU A 263 14.92 24.15 5.65
C GLU A 263 14.53 24.35 7.13
N PRO A 264 15.45 24.81 8.01
CA PRO A 264 15.20 24.92 9.45
C PRO A 264 13.85 25.56 9.85
N PRO A 265 13.37 26.67 9.25
CA PRO A 265 12.07 27.22 9.61
C PRO A 265 10.90 26.27 9.28
N ASN A 266 10.94 25.58 8.14
CA ASN A 266 9.86 24.67 7.74
C ASN A 266 9.94 23.35 8.51
N LEU A 267 11.14 22.81 8.69
CA LEU A 267 11.35 21.59 9.46
C LEU A 267 10.84 21.75 10.89
N SER A 268 11.23 22.84 11.57
CA SER A 268 10.80 23.09 12.95
C SER A 268 9.30 23.38 13.08
N GLN A 269 8.70 24.01 12.07
CA GLN A 269 7.27 24.34 12.07
C GLN A 269 6.37 23.14 11.77
N TYR A 270 6.70 22.35 10.74
CA TYR A 270 5.80 21.35 10.18
C TYR A 270 6.17 19.92 10.55
N THR A 271 7.46 19.57 10.52
CA THR A 271 7.92 18.18 10.70
C THR A 271 9.11 18.06 11.67
N PRO A 272 9.04 18.61 12.89
CA PRO A 272 10.18 18.71 13.81
C PRO A 272 10.74 17.36 14.27
N ARG A 273 10.04 16.25 14.02
CA ARG A 273 10.46 14.89 14.39
C ARG A 273 11.02 14.09 13.23
N LEU A 274 11.05 14.65 12.02
CA LEU A 274 11.56 13.98 10.84
C LEU A 274 13.03 13.62 11.06
N SER A 275 13.35 12.35 10.90
CA SER A 275 14.68 11.80 11.13
C SER A 275 15.17 10.96 9.95
N VAL A 276 14.26 10.49 9.10
CA VAL A 276 14.56 9.68 7.92
C VAL A 276 13.79 10.22 6.73
N LEU A 277 14.52 10.46 5.64
CA LEU A 277 13.96 10.86 4.35
C LEU A 277 14.50 9.96 3.25
N LYS A 278 13.61 9.38 2.45
CA LYS A 278 13.99 8.51 1.33
C LYS A 278 13.29 8.91 0.04
N ILE A 279 14.04 8.84 -1.05
CA ILE A 279 13.51 8.94 -2.41
C ILE A 279 13.75 7.59 -3.07
N GLN A 280 12.69 6.96 -3.57
CA GLN A 280 12.75 5.71 -4.30
C GLN A 280 12.17 5.88 -5.69
N GLY A 281 12.89 5.41 -6.71
CA GLY A 281 12.49 5.60 -8.10
C GLY A 281 13.42 4.91 -9.09
N VAL A 282 13.22 5.22 -10.38
CA VAL A 282 14.03 4.69 -11.49
C VAL A 282 14.87 5.82 -12.07
N PHE A 283 16.14 5.87 -11.68
CA PHE A 283 17.13 6.91 -11.99
C PHE A 283 18.28 6.41 -12.86
N SER A 284 18.63 5.13 -12.77
CA SER A 284 19.73 4.57 -13.53
C SER A 284 19.46 4.52 -15.04
N ARG A 285 20.52 4.57 -15.85
CA ARG A 285 20.45 4.28 -17.29
C ARG A 285 20.80 2.81 -17.50
N ILE A 286 20.02 2.11 -18.32
CA ILE A 286 20.44 0.81 -18.87
C ILE A 286 21.38 1.15 -20.03
N TYR A 287 22.58 0.58 -20.02
CA TYR A 287 23.40 0.54 -21.24
C TYR A 287 22.72 -0.45 -22.18
N GLU A 288 21.79 0.02 -23.01
CA GLU A 288 21.19 -0.80 -24.06
C GLU A 288 22.31 -1.26 -25.00
N THR A 289 22.71 -2.52 -24.91
CA THR A 289 23.43 -3.17 -26.00
C THR A 289 22.44 -3.48 -27.11
N ASN A 290 22.09 -2.49 -27.95
CA ASN A 290 21.45 -2.55 -29.29
C ASN A 290 20.34 -3.60 -29.58
N GLN A 291 19.80 -4.31 -28.59
CA GLN A 291 18.74 -5.29 -28.75
C GLN A 291 17.71 -5.09 -27.63
N PRO A 292 16.48 -4.65 -27.96
CA PRO A 292 15.41 -4.54 -26.99
C PRO A 292 15.06 -5.93 -26.44
N GLY A 293 15.00 -6.06 -25.12
CA GLY A 293 14.51 -7.26 -24.42
C GLY A 293 15.57 -8.19 -23.81
N ILE A 294 16.88 -7.95 -24.00
CA ILE A 294 17.93 -8.77 -23.37
C ILE A 294 18.74 -7.93 -22.39
N THR A 295 18.43 -8.05 -21.09
CA THR A 295 19.32 -7.54 -20.03
C THR A 295 20.44 -8.54 -19.85
N THR A 296 21.65 -8.22 -20.33
CA THR A 296 22.82 -9.07 -20.08
C THR A 296 23.33 -8.84 -18.65
N LEU A 297 23.18 -9.85 -17.79
CA LEU A 297 23.68 -9.80 -16.39
C LEU A 297 25.22 -9.78 -16.30
N ASP A 298 25.90 -10.07 -17.40
CA ASP A 298 27.35 -10.03 -17.56
C ASP A 298 27.90 -8.62 -17.89
N GLY A 299 27.02 -7.67 -18.22
CA GLY A 299 27.38 -6.28 -18.56
C GLY A 299 27.66 -5.37 -17.34
N PRO A 300 28.10 -4.12 -17.58
CA PRO A 300 28.17 -3.11 -16.52
C PRO A 300 26.76 -2.88 -15.97
N GLY A 301 26.64 -2.92 -14.64
CA GLY A 301 25.36 -2.72 -13.97
C GLY A 301 24.78 -1.32 -14.19
N PRO A 302 23.49 -1.12 -13.88
CA PRO A 302 22.85 0.19 -13.94
C PRO A 302 23.62 1.23 -13.12
N VAL A 303 23.81 2.42 -13.71
CA VAL A 303 24.48 3.56 -13.08
C VAL A 303 23.54 4.76 -13.05
N ILE A 304 23.45 5.42 -11.89
CA ILE A 304 22.72 6.68 -11.72
C ILE A 304 23.56 7.82 -12.32
N PRO A 305 23.02 8.62 -13.25
CA PRO A 305 23.79 9.67 -13.92
C PRO A 305 24.11 10.85 -12.96
N PRO A 306 25.18 11.62 -13.22
CA PRO A 306 25.55 12.80 -12.43
C PRO A 306 24.42 13.84 -12.32
N GLU A 307 23.61 13.98 -13.37
CA GLU A 307 22.43 14.85 -13.42
C GLU A 307 21.42 14.59 -12.27
N ILE A 308 21.40 13.36 -11.74
CA ILE A 308 20.60 12.99 -10.57
C ILE A 308 21.45 13.12 -9.31
N LEU A 309 22.69 12.62 -9.33
CA LEU A 309 23.56 12.58 -8.15
C LEU A 309 23.95 13.98 -7.63
N ASP A 310 24.34 14.92 -8.49
CA ASP A 310 24.85 16.22 -8.03
C ASP A 310 23.78 16.99 -7.23
N PRO A 311 22.51 17.12 -7.71
CA PRO A 311 21.45 17.73 -6.90
C PRO A 311 21.04 16.92 -5.66
N THR A 312 21.30 15.59 -5.66
CA THR A 312 21.07 14.69 -4.52
C THR A 312 22.02 15.02 -3.38
N GLU A 313 23.29 15.25 -3.69
CA GLU A 313 24.32 15.54 -2.68
C GLU A 313 24.02 16.87 -1.97
N GLU A 314 23.53 17.89 -2.69
CA GLU A 314 23.07 19.12 -2.04
C GLU A 314 21.95 18.87 -1.01
N LEU A 315 20.97 18.02 -1.34
CA LEU A 315 19.90 17.66 -0.38
C LEU A 315 20.45 16.81 0.77
N ARG A 316 21.40 15.92 0.49
CA ARG A 316 22.08 15.10 1.52
C ARG A 316 22.79 15.98 2.54
N ASP A 317 23.53 16.99 2.08
CA ASP A 317 24.24 17.93 2.93
C ASP A 317 23.28 18.76 3.79
N LEU A 318 22.17 19.22 3.21
CA LEU A 318 21.11 19.92 3.95
C LEU A 318 20.52 19.02 5.04
N CYS A 319 20.17 17.78 4.71
CA CYS A 319 19.63 16.80 5.66
C CYS A 319 20.62 16.51 6.79
N ALA A 320 21.90 16.29 6.46
CA ALA A 320 22.95 16.05 7.43
C ALA A 320 23.14 17.25 8.39
N GLY A 321 23.04 18.48 7.87
CA GLY A 321 23.12 19.71 8.66
C GLY A 321 22.02 19.86 9.72
N VAL A 322 20.87 19.20 9.52
CA VAL A 322 19.74 19.18 10.47
C VAL A 322 19.53 17.83 11.17
N GLY A 323 20.45 16.87 10.98
CA GLY A 323 20.40 15.55 11.63
C GLY A 323 19.42 14.54 11.01
N ILE A 324 18.99 14.75 9.76
CA ILE A 324 18.12 13.84 9.02
C ILE A 324 18.97 12.84 8.21
N GLY A 325 18.69 11.55 8.36
CA GLY A 325 19.23 10.50 7.51
C GLY A 325 18.56 10.50 6.14
N PHE A 326 19.34 10.70 5.07
CA PHE A 326 18.82 10.77 3.71
C PHE A 326 19.34 9.63 2.82
N GLU A 327 18.43 9.00 2.06
CA GLU A 327 18.73 7.90 1.15
C GLU A 327 18.07 8.10 -0.23
N LEU A 328 18.86 7.95 -1.30
CA LEU A 328 18.37 7.83 -2.67
C LEU A 328 18.45 6.35 -3.08
N VAL A 329 17.31 5.77 -3.45
CA VAL A 329 17.16 4.36 -3.80
C VAL A 329 16.74 4.23 -5.26
N ASP A 330 17.63 3.66 -6.07
CA ASP A 330 17.31 3.27 -7.45
C ASP A 330 16.77 1.83 -7.49
N THR A 331 15.47 1.68 -7.75
CA THR A 331 14.78 0.38 -7.72
C THR A 331 15.30 -0.56 -8.80
N HIS A 332 15.69 -0.03 -9.95
CA HIS A 332 16.25 -0.81 -11.04
C HIS A 332 17.64 -1.39 -10.67
N THR A 333 18.47 -0.62 -9.96
CA THR A 333 19.74 -1.11 -9.41
C THR A 333 19.53 -2.19 -8.34
N LEU A 334 18.52 -2.04 -7.49
CA LEU A 334 18.15 -3.07 -6.52
C LEU A 334 17.75 -4.38 -7.22
N TRP A 335 16.85 -4.29 -8.19
CA TRP A 335 16.39 -5.44 -8.98
C TRP A 335 17.54 -6.13 -9.72
N PHE A 336 18.40 -5.37 -10.39
CA PHE A 336 19.58 -5.93 -11.07
C PHE A 336 20.51 -6.69 -10.11
N ARG A 337 20.72 -6.15 -8.90
CA ARG A 337 21.53 -6.82 -7.86
C ARG A 337 20.88 -8.11 -7.37
N GLU A 338 19.56 -8.12 -7.23
CA GLU A 338 18.80 -9.30 -6.81
C GLU A 338 18.86 -10.41 -7.86
N LEU A 339 18.59 -10.07 -9.13
CA LEU A 339 18.72 -11.01 -10.24
C LEU A 339 20.12 -11.62 -10.36
N ARG A 340 21.17 -10.81 -10.17
CA ARG A 340 22.55 -11.30 -10.25
C ARG A 340 22.90 -12.24 -9.10
N LYS A 341 22.28 -12.06 -7.93
CA LYS A 341 22.44 -13.00 -6.80
C LYS A 341 21.75 -14.33 -7.10
N THR A 342 20.53 -14.30 -7.63
CA THR A 342 19.80 -15.53 -8.00
C THR A 342 20.42 -16.29 -9.16
N TRP A 343 21.12 -15.60 -10.06
CA TRP A 343 21.82 -16.24 -11.19
C TRP A 343 23.11 -16.96 -10.77
N ASN A 344 23.79 -16.46 -9.73
CA ASN A 344 25.10 -16.94 -9.30
C ASN A 344 25.06 -17.90 -8.09
N GLY A 345 23.88 -18.17 -7.53
CA GLY A 345 23.66 -19.12 -6.44
C GLY A 345 22.93 -20.35 -6.95
#